data_AF-A0A502YXA9-F1
#
_entry.id   AF-A0A502YXA9-F1
#
_cell.length_a   1.000
_cell.length_b   1.000
_cell.length_c   1.000
_cell.angle_alpha   90.00
_cell.angle_beta   90.00
_cell.angle_gamma   90.00
#
_symmetry.space_group_name_H-M   'P 1'
#
loop_
_entity.id
_entity.type
_entity.pdbx_description
1 polymer ?
#
loop_
_entity_poly.entity_id
_entity_poly.type
_entity_poly.pdbx_seq_one_letter_code
_entity_poly.pdbx_strand_id
1 'polypeptide(L)'
;MTGPTGMVVFKNNRTNCPHCGAMSEILPGRYEMNGDQMNVELDSSISPAALSALRELIEKLQRSEITPQEAVLQASGINPSLGRLVERFLTMGIPTLALLISLISLHIQREDSKASGEFYRQAIELLERQIETTGSISKQIERSSRVKPKGDRPAKAKADKKPVTVKSPSKRRQEVSKERRRKLIEARKDFPRGR
;
A
#
# COMPACT_ATOMS: atom_id res chain seq x y z
N MET A 1 -18.43 -23.56 -37.25
CA MET A 1 -18.90 -22.19 -37.50
C MET A 1 -18.25 -21.29 -36.46
N THR A 2 -17.16 -20.62 -36.82
CA THR A 2 -16.50 -19.63 -35.97
C THR A 2 -17.38 -18.39 -35.91
N GLY A 3 -17.99 -18.14 -34.76
CA GLY A 3 -18.81 -16.96 -34.53
C GLY A 3 -18.00 -15.65 -34.60
N PRO A 4 -18.67 -14.50 -34.76
CA PRO A 4 -18.01 -13.20 -34.89
C PRO A 4 -17.18 -12.89 -33.63
N THR A 5 -15.92 -12.48 -33.84
CA THR A 5 -15.03 -11.99 -32.78
C THR A 5 -15.69 -10.80 -32.10
N GLY A 6 -16.16 -11.01 -30.86
CA GLY A 6 -16.82 -9.98 -30.06
C GLY A 6 -15.79 -9.17 -29.29
N MET A 7 -15.76 -7.86 -29.50
CA MET A 7 -14.92 -6.94 -28.74
C MET A 7 -15.75 -6.30 -27.63
N VAL A 8 -15.30 -6.44 -26.39
CA VAL A 8 -15.96 -5.82 -25.23
C VAL A 8 -14.99 -4.87 -24.56
N VAL A 9 -15.41 -3.60 -24.43
CA VAL A 9 -14.67 -2.55 -23.73
C VAL A 9 -15.43 -2.22 -22.46
N PHE A 10 -14.83 -2.52 -21.31
CA PHE A 10 -15.40 -2.18 -20.02
C PHE A 10 -14.90 -0.81 -19.55
N LYS A 11 -15.81 0.10 -19.22
CA LYS A 11 -15.49 1.41 -18.64
C LYS A 11 -16.18 1.56 -17.29
N ASN A 12 -15.43 1.96 -16.27
CA ASN A 12 -15.93 2.18 -14.90
C ASN A 12 -16.67 0.98 -14.29
N ASN A 13 -16.31 -0.24 -14.69
CA ASN A 13 -16.94 -1.42 -14.12
C ASN A 13 -16.40 -1.68 -12.72
N ARG A 14 -17.32 -1.94 -11.80
CA ARG A 14 -17.02 -2.30 -10.41
C ARG A 14 -17.65 -3.63 -10.10
N THR A 15 -16.94 -4.45 -9.35
CA THR A 15 -17.44 -5.73 -8.85
C THR A 15 -17.03 -5.91 -7.40
N ASN A 16 -17.71 -6.78 -6.68
CA ASN A 16 -17.31 -7.12 -5.33
C ASN A 16 -16.16 -8.13 -5.38
N CYS A 17 -15.09 -7.87 -4.64
CA CYS A 17 -13.98 -8.80 -4.50
C CYS A 17 -14.49 -10.10 -3.85
N PRO A 18 -14.31 -11.28 -4.48
CA PRO A 18 -14.81 -12.54 -3.93
C PRO A 18 -14.11 -12.94 -2.62
N HIS A 19 -12.92 -12.39 -2.34
CA HIS A 19 -12.19 -12.67 -1.11
C HIS A 19 -12.58 -11.80 0.09
N CYS A 20 -12.80 -10.49 -0.12
CA CYS A 20 -13.02 -9.55 0.98
C CYS A 20 -14.35 -8.80 0.94
N GLY A 21 -15.14 -8.96 -0.12
CA GLY A 21 -16.43 -8.28 -0.30
C GLY A 21 -16.33 -6.79 -0.62
N ALA A 22 -15.14 -6.19 -0.59
CA ALA A 22 -14.95 -4.79 -0.95
C ALA A 22 -15.21 -4.56 -2.44
N MET A 23 -15.78 -3.40 -2.77
CA MET A 23 -15.92 -2.95 -4.15
C MET A 23 -14.54 -2.72 -4.78
N SER A 24 -14.24 -3.47 -5.83
CA SER A 24 -13.03 -3.35 -6.64
C SER A 24 -13.42 -2.93 -8.05
N GLU A 25 -12.62 -2.05 -8.65
CA GLU A 25 -12.76 -1.77 -10.09
C GLU A 25 -12.26 -2.97 -10.90
N ILE A 26 -13.00 -3.34 -11.94
CA ILE A 26 -12.54 -4.26 -12.97
C ILE A 26 -11.51 -3.48 -13.79
N LEU A 27 -10.34 -4.08 -14.00
CA LEU A 27 -9.25 -3.43 -14.71
C LEU A 27 -9.72 -2.88 -16.06
N PRO A 28 -9.54 -1.57 -16.33
CA PRO A 28 -9.83 -1.02 -17.65
C PRO A 28 -8.92 -1.70 -18.66
N GLY A 29 -9.52 -2.15 -19.76
CA GLY A 29 -8.81 -2.92 -20.77
C GLY A 29 -9.73 -3.37 -21.89
N ARG A 30 -9.11 -3.88 -22.94
CA ARG A 30 -9.75 -4.51 -24.08
C ARG A 30 -9.80 -6.00 -23.82
N TYR A 31 -11.00 -6.56 -23.82
CA TYR A 31 -11.22 -7.98 -23.59
C TYR A 31 -11.69 -8.58 -24.92
N GLU A 32 -10.86 -9.44 -25.50
CA GLU A 32 -11.14 -10.12 -26.75
C GLU A 32 -11.35 -11.60 -26.46
N MET A 33 -12.49 -12.14 -26.88
CA MET A 33 -12.80 -13.56 -26.75
C MET A 33 -12.50 -14.28 -28.05
N ASN A 34 -11.55 -15.21 -28.00
CA ASN A 34 -11.16 -16.09 -29.10
C ASN A 34 -11.47 -17.55 -28.72
N GLY A 35 -12.67 -18.02 -29.07
CA GLY A 35 -13.16 -19.34 -28.65
C GLY A 35 -13.38 -19.40 -27.14
N ASP A 36 -12.78 -20.39 -26.47
CA ASP A 36 -12.83 -20.55 -25.00
C ASP A 36 -11.72 -19.75 -24.27
N GLN A 37 -10.96 -18.93 -24.98
CA GLN A 37 -9.89 -18.12 -24.41
C GLN A 37 -10.28 -16.63 -24.36
N MET A 38 -10.03 -16.01 -23.21
CA MET A 38 -10.17 -14.56 -23.02
C MET A 38 -8.80 -13.91 -23.06
N ASN A 39 -8.52 -13.18 -24.14
CA ASN A 39 -7.36 -12.30 -24.25
C ASN A 39 -7.69 -10.96 -23.60
N VAL A 40 -6.90 -10.59 -22.60
CA VAL A 40 -6.98 -9.30 -21.94
C VAL A 40 -5.81 -8.46 -22.41
N GLU A 41 -6.10 -7.42 -23.18
CA GLU A 41 -5.20 -6.30 -23.44
C GLU A 41 -5.49 -5.26 -22.35
N LEU A 42 -4.64 -5.19 -21.33
CA LEU A 42 -4.76 -4.15 -20.32
C LEU A 42 -4.57 -2.79 -20.97
N ASP A 43 -5.35 -1.80 -20.55
CA ASP A 43 -5.29 -0.45 -21.11
C ASP A 43 -3.83 0.05 -21.06
N SER A 44 -3.32 0.57 -22.18
CA SER A 44 -1.90 0.87 -22.46
C SER A 44 -1.32 2.02 -21.62
N SER A 45 -1.94 2.30 -20.48
CA SER A 45 -1.58 3.32 -19.50
C SER A 45 -0.15 3.19 -18.98
N ILE A 46 0.45 2.00 -19.06
CA ILE A 46 1.86 1.76 -18.77
C ILE A 46 2.51 1.14 -20.00
N SER A 47 3.37 1.90 -20.67
CA SER A 47 4.12 1.39 -21.81
C SER A 47 5.13 0.33 -21.35
N PRO A 48 5.49 -0.65 -22.20
CA PRO A 48 6.57 -1.60 -21.90
C PRO A 48 7.89 -0.90 -21.56
N ALA A 49 8.16 0.24 -22.19
CA ALA A 49 9.30 1.08 -21.88
C ALA A 49 9.26 1.63 -20.45
N ALA A 50 8.07 2.04 -19.96
CA ALA A 50 7.91 2.49 -18.59
C ALA A 50 8.12 1.36 -17.58
N LEU A 51 7.68 0.13 -17.89
CA LEU A 51 7.93 -1.06 -17.06
C LEU A 51 9.43 -1.41 -16.99
N SER A 52 10.12 -1.34 -18.13
CA SER A 52 11.58 -1.54 -18.20
C SER A 52 12.33 -0.49 -17.36
N ALA A 53 11.99 0.78 -17.51
CA ALA A 53 12.61 1.86 -16.76
C ALA A 53 12.36 1.74 -15.25
N LEU A 54 11.19 1.24 -14.84
CA LEU A 54 10.86 0.97 -13.44
C LEU A 54 11.72 -0.17 -12.88
N ARG A 55 11.92 -1.24 -13.65
CA ARG A 55 12.82 -2.36 -13.30
C ARG A 55 14.26 -1.87 -13.06
N GLU A 56 14.81 -1.06 -13.95
CA GLU A 56 16.16 -0.51 -13.77
C GLU A 56 16.27 0.33 -12.49
N LEU A 57 15.25 1.16 -12.22
CA LEU A 57 15.15 1.96 -11.00
C LEU A 57 15.19 1.10 -9.75
N ILE A 58 14.46 -0.01 -9.76
CA ILE A 58 14.43 -0.98 -8.68
C ILE A 58 15.79 -1.63 -8.49
N GLU A 59 16.44 -2.07 -9.57
CA GLU A 59 17.76 -2.72 -9.51
C GLU A 59 18.81 -1.76 -8.92
N LYS A 60 18.77 -0.48 -9.31
CA LYS A 60 19.61 0.58 -8.72
C LYS A 60 19.32 0.77 -7.23
N LEU A 61 18.05 0.76 -6.85
CA LEU A 61 17.63 0.90 -5.44
C LEU A 61 18.10 -0.30 -4.59
N GLN A 62 18.00 -1.53 -5.14
CA GLN A 62 18.48 -2.75 -4.47
C GLN A 62 20.00 -2.73 -4.29
N ARG A 63 20.74 -2.23 -5.28
CA ARG A 63 22.20 -2.03 -5.19
C ARG A 63 22.61 -0.83 -4.34
N SER A 64 21.64 -0.08 -3.80
CA SER A 64 21.86 1.15 -3.04
C SER A 64 22.62 2.23 -3.84
N GLU A 65 22.52 2.21 -5.16
CA GLU A 65 23.13 3.20 -6.06
C GLU A 65 22.37 4.54 -6.06
N ILE A 66 21.08 4.51 -5.72
CA ILE A 66 20.20 5.67 -5.64
C ILE A 66 19.50 5.72 -4.29
N THR A 67 19.20 6.93 -3.82
CA THR A 67 18.41 7.11 -2.59
C THR A 67 16.91 6.87 -2.86
N PRO A 68 16.11 6.52 -1.84
CA PRO A 68 14.66 6.40 -1.99
C PRO A 68 13.98 7.66 -2.54
N GLN A 69 14.51 8.85 -2.20
CA GLN A 69 13.99 10.13 -2.68
C GLN A 69 14.29 10.34 -4.17
N GLU A 70 15.50 9.97 -4.61
CA GLU A 70 15.87 9.97 -6.03
C GLU A 70 15.03 8.98 -6.84
N ALA A 71 14.70 7.83 -6.26
CA ALA A 71 13.83 6.85 -6.91
C ALA A 71 12.42 7.40 -7.19
N VAL A 72 11.85 8.16 -6.25
CA VAL A 72 10.55 8.83 -6.45
C VAL A 72 10.63 9.88 -7.55
N LEU A 73 11.71 10.67 -7.59
CA LEU A 73 11.93 11.69 -8.63
C LEU A 73 12.07 11.06 -10.02
N GLN A 74 12.90 10.02 -10.15
CA GLN A 74 13.10 9.31 -11.42
C GLN A 74 11.81 8.60 -11.87
N ALA A 75 11.08 7.95 -10.95
CA ALA A 75 9.80 7.31 -11.26
C ALA A 75 8.74 8.33 -11.71
N SER A 76 8.71 9.51 -11.07
CA SER A 76 7.83 10.62 -11.46
C SER A 76 8.15 11.17 -12.85
N GLY A 77 9.43 11.14 -13.26
CA GLY A 77 9.86 11.53 -14.60
C GLY A 77 9.41 10.56 -15.70
N ILE A 78 9.24 9.27 -15.37
CA ILE A 78 8.68 8.27 -16.30
C ILE A 78 7.16 8.44 -16.40
N ASN A 79 6.46 8.43 -15.26
CA ASN A 79 5.03 8.67 -15.17
C ASN A 79 4.69 9.25 -13.79
N PRO A 80 3.98 10.39 -13.70
CA PRO A 80 3.60 10.99 -12.42
C PRO A 80 2.84 10.06 -11.49
N SER A 81 2.05 9.13 -12.05
CA SER A 81 1.28 8.15 -11.28
C SER A 81 2.19 7.09 -10.63
N LEU A 82 3.28 6.71 -11.30
CA LEU A 82 4.27 5.78 -10.76
C LEU A 82 5.04 6.39 -9.60
N GLY A 83 5.41 7.67 -9.70
CA GLY A 83 6.05 8.40 -8.60
C GLY A 83 5.23 8.36 -7.30
N ARG A 84 3.92 8.63 -7.39
CA ARG A 84 3.00 8.56 -6.24
C ARG A 84 2.86 7.15 -5.67
N LEU A 85 2.93 6.13 -6.53
CA LEU A 85 2.94 4.73 -6.10
C LEU A 85 4.21 4.46 -5.28
N VAL A 86 5.39 4.73 -5.85
CA VAL A 86 6.67 4.48 -5.17
C VAL A 86 6.76 5.23 -3.84
N GLU A 87 6.29 6.48 -3.77
CA GLU A 87 6.23 7.26 -2.53
C GLU A 87 5.36 6.58 -1.44
N ARG A 88 4.17 6.07 -1.82
CA ARG A 88 3.31 5.31 -0.90
C ARG A 88 3.95 4.01 -0.45
N PHE A 89 4.66 3.33 -1.34
CA PHE A 89 5.34 2.08 -0.99
C PHE A 89 6.52 2.30 -0.04
N LEU A 90 7.28 3.39 -0.24
CA LEU A 90 8.37 3.76 0.64
C LEU A 90 7.88 4.14 2.04
N THR A 91 6.74 4.81 2.15
CA THR A 91 6.14 5.16 3.45
C THR A 91 5.56 3.94 4.20
N MET A 92 5.12 2.90 3.49
CA MET A 92 4.68 1.63 4.10
C MET A 92 5.85 0.70 4.49
N GLY A 93 7.05 0.95 3.98
CA GLY A 93 8.28 0.24 4.31
C GLY A 93 8.81 -0.67 3.19
N ILE A 94 10.04 -1.14 3.39
CA ILE A 94 10.80 -1.98 2.44
C ILE A 94 10.06 -3.25 1.98
N PRO A 95 9.35 -4.03 2.83
CA PRO A 95 8.77 -5.30 2.39
C PRO A 95 7.65 -5.14 1.35
N THR A 96 6.88 -4.05 1.40
CA THR A 96 5.83 -3.79 0.40
C THR A 96 6.41 -3.44 -0.97
N LEU A 97 7.60 -2.83 -1.01
CA LEU A 97 8.28 -2.49 -2.25
C LEU A 97 8.77 -3.75 -2.96
N ALA A 98 9.37 -4.70 -2.23
CA ALA A 98 9.77 -6.01 -2.76
C ALA A 98 8.59 -6.81 -3.35
N LEU A 99 7.42 -6.72 -2.72
CA LEU A 99 6.20 -7.39 -3.19
C LEU A 99 5.67 -6.76 -4.48
N LEU A 100 5.68 -5.43 -4.59
CA LEU A 100 5.31 -4.73 -5.83
C LEU A 100 6.29 -5.04 -6.97
N ILE A 101 7.59 -5.12 -6.67
CA ILE A 101 8.62 -5.54 -7.63
C ILE A 101 8.34 -6.95 -8.13
N SER A 102 8.05 -7.88 -7.22
CA SER A 102 7.72 -9.26 -7.57
C SER A 102 6.47 -9.33 -8.46
N LEU A 103 5.44 -8.54 -8.18
CA LEU A 103 4.23 -8.47 -9.00
C LEU A 103 4.48 -7.87 -10.39
N ILE A 104 5.29 -6.81 -10.51
CA ILE A 104 5.63 -6.22 -11.81
C ILE A 104 6.47 -7.18 -12.64
N SER A 105 7.46 -7.84 -12.01
CA SER A 105 8.30 -8.82 -12.69
C SER A 105 7.49 -10.02 -13.15
N LEU A 106 6.56 -10.51 -12.31
CA LEU A 106 5.58 -11.54 -12.66
C LEU A 106 4.67 -11.10 -13.82
N HIS A 107 4.31 -9.82 -13.88
CA HIS A 107 3.42 -9.31 -14.91
C HIS A 107 4.10 -9.22 -16.29
N ILE A 108 5.31 -8.66 -16.33
CA ILE A 108 6.15 -8.63 -17.55
C ILE A 108 6.44 -10.06 -18.01
N GLN A 109 6.82 -10.94 -17.07
CA GLN A 109 7.05 -12.35 -17.38
C GLN A 109 5.77 -13.04 -17.83
N ARG A 110 4.58 -12.68 -17.34
CA ARG A 110 3.31 -13.25 -17.82
C ARG A 110 2.96 -12.81 -19.24
N GLU A 111 3.29 -11.57 -19.62
CA GLU A 111 3.16 -11.10 -21.00
C GLU A 111 4.10 -11.86 -21.93
N ASP A 112 5.33 -12.13 -21.51
CA ASP A 112 6.30 -12.99 -22.23
C ASP A 112 5.93 -14.48 -22.18
N SER A 113 5.26 -14.93 -21.10
CA SER A 113 5.01 -16.34 -20.77
C SER A 113 3.56 -16.78 -21.01
N LYS A 114 2.85 -16.17 -21.96
CA LYS A 114 1.63 -16.79 -22.55
C LYS A 114 1.87 -18.23 -23.07
N ALA A 115 3.08 -18.80 -22.93
CA ALA A 115 3.49 -20.12 -23.39
C ALA A 115 3.71 -21.23 -22.32
N SER A 116 3.68 -21.05 -20.99
CA SER A 116 3.97 -22.22 -20.11
C SER A 116 3.32 -22.27 -18.71
N GLY A 117 2.65 -23.39 -18.43
CA GLY A 117 2.03 -23.71 -17.13
C GLY A 117 3.01 -24.06 -16.00
N GLU A 118 4.29 -24.31 -16.31
CA GLU A 118 5.34 -24.54 -15.30
C GLU A 118 5.70 -23.25 -14.55
N PHE A 119 5.49 -22.10 -15.17
CA PHE A 119 5.77 -20.78 -14.58
C PHE A 119 4.90 -20.49 -13.36
N TYR A 120 3.60 -20.82 -13.43
CA TYR A 120 2.69 -20.64 -12.30
C TYR A 120 3.12 -21.43 -11.06
N ARG A 121 3.71 -22.61 -11.25
CA ARG A 121 4.21 -23.44 -10.13
C ARG A 121 5.44 -22.80 -9.49
N GLN A 122 6.39 -22.30 -10.28
CA GLN A 122 7.59 -21.63 -9.77
C GLN A 122 7.27 -20.31 -9.06
N ALA A 123 6.29 -19.55 -9.56
CA ALA A 123 5.86 -18.31 -8.92
C ALA A 123 5.22 -18.55 -7.54
N ILE A 124 4.37 -19.59 -7.42
CA ILE A 124 3.79 -20.01 -6.14
C ILE A 124 4.88 -20.46 -5.18
N GLU A 125 5.84 -21.28 -5.65
CA GLU A 125 6.95 -21.74 -4.82
C GLU A 125 7.83 -20.58 -4.31
N LEU A 126 8.05 -19.56 -5.14
CA LEU A 126 8.83 -18.38 -4.76
C LEU A 126 8.09 -17.51 -3.74
N LEU A 127 6.77 -17.36 -3.88
CA LEU A 127 5.92 -16.69 -2.89
C LEU A 127 5.88 -17.47 -1.57
N GLU A 128 5.76 -18.79 -1.61
CA GLU A 128 5.81 -19.64 -0.41
C GLU A 128 7.15 -19.52 0.32
N ARG A 129 8.28 -19.54 -0.41
CA ARG A 129 9.61 -19.28 0.18
C ARG A 129 9.73 -17.88 0.80
N GLN A 130 9.11 -16.86 0.19
CA GLN A 130 9.09 -15.51 0.76
C GLN A 130 8.23 -15.44 2.04
N ILE A 131 7.13 -16.18 2.11
CA ILE A 131 6.29 -16.28 3.31
C ILE A 131 7.04 -17.03 4.43
N GLU A 132 7.78 -18.09 4.12
CA GLU A 132 8.59 -18.82 5.11
C GLU A 132 9.77 -17.98 5.65
N THR A 133 10.45 -17.25 4.77
CA THR A 133 11.56 -16.35 5.16
C THR A 133 11.05 -15.16 5.96
N THR A 134 9.93 -14.55 5.58
CA THR A 134 9.34 -13.46 6.38
C THR A 134 8.73 -13.94 7.69
N GLY A 135 8.13 -15.14 7.72
CA GLY A 135 7.61 -15.77 8.94
C GLY A 135 8.72 -16.11 9.94
N SER A 136 9.90 -16.53 9.46
CA SER A 136 11.06 -16.79 10.32
C SER A 136 11.72 -15.49 10.82
N ILE A 137 11.77 -14.44 10.00
CA ILE A 137 12.20 -13.09 10.41
C ILE A 137 11.23 -12.51 11.47
N SER A 138 9.92 -12.64 11.25
CA SER A 138 8.90 -12.22 12.21
C SER A 138 9.03 -12.97 13.55
N LYS A 139 9.23 -14.30 13.53
CA LYS A 139 9.48 -15.09 14.74
C LYS A 139 10.81 -14.74 15.42
N GLN A 140 11.85 -14.35 14.67
CA GLN A 140 13.10 -13.85 15.24
C GLN A 140 12.92 -12.47 15.89
N ILE A 141 12.13 -11.58 15.28
CA ILE A 141 11.77 -10.28 15.85
C ILE A 141 10.93 -10.45 17.13
N GLU A 142 9.99 -11.40 17.17
CA GLU A 142 9.24 -11.73 18.40
C GLU A 142 10.14 -12.34 19.49
N ARG A 143 11.15 -13.14 19.10
CA ARG A 143 12.10 -13.72 20.06
C ARG A 143 13.14 -12.72 20.56
N SER A 144 13.56 -11.75 19.74
CA SER A 144 14.49 -10.69 20.13
C SER A 144 13.81 -9.55 20.88
N SER A 145 12.54 -9.26 20.59
CA SER A 145 11.72 -8.31 21.36
C SER A 145 11.22 -8.86 22.70
N ARG A 146 11.41 -10.17 22.95
CA ARG A 146 11.37 -10.75 24.31
C ARG A 146 12.65 -10.40 25.10
N VAL A 147 13.05 -9.13 25.05
CA VAL A 147 13.92 -8.52 26.04
C VAL A 147 13.22 -8.70 27.37
N LYS A 148 13.71 -9.64 28.18
CA LYS A 148 13.36 -9.68 29.61
C LYS A 148 13.55 -8.26 30.12
N PRO A 149 12.57 -7.62 30.78
CA PRO A 149 12.79 -6.36 31.47
C PRO A 149 13.70 -6.59 32.69
N LYS A 150 14.97 -6.95 32.46
CA LYS A 150 16.08 -6.67 33.35
C LYS A 150 16.46 -5.24 32.97
N GLY A 151 16.00 -4.26 33.72
CA GLY A 151 16.54 -4.07 35.05
C GLY A 151 17.59 -2.98 35.09
N ASP A 152 17.81 -2.24 33.99
CA ASP A 152 18.53 -0.96 34.02
C ASP A 152 17.57 0.16 33.60
N ARG A 153 16.64 0.49 34.50
CA ARG A 153 16.13 1.85 34.50
C ARG A 153 17.33 2.73 34.88
N PRO A 154 17.77 3.68 34.04
CA PRO A 154 18.72 4.69 34.53
C PRO A 154 18.13 5.25 35.80
N ALA A 155 18.91 5.26 36.88
CA ALA A 155 18.50 5.79 38.17
C ALA A 155 17.81 7.12 37.89
N LYS A 156 16.50 7.18 38.16
CA LYS A 156 15.71 8.40 37.97
C LYS A 156 16.47 9.48 38.72
N ALA A 157 17.15 10.37 37.99
CA ALA A 157 17.66 11.59 38.57
C ALA A 157 16.47 12.21 39.29
N LYS A 158 16.56 12.32 40.61
CA LYS A 158 15.58 13.01 41.43
C LYS A 158 15.61 14.46 40.96
N ALA A 159 14.83 14.76 39.94
CA ALA A 159 14.59 16.12 39.54
C ALA A 159 13.74 16.69 40.67
N ASP A 160 14.38 17.46 41.55
CA ASP A 160 13.76 18.34 42.56
C ASP A 160 12.96 19.45 41.87
N LYS A 161 12.07 19.08 40.95
CA LYS A 161 11.11 19.98 40.33
C LYS A 161 10.00 20.14 41.34
N LYS A 162 10.13 21.19 42.16
CA LYS A 162 9.05 21.74 42.97
C LYS A 162 7.77 21.74 42.13
N PRO A 163 6.65 21.18 42.62
CA PRO A 163 5.41 21.13 41.85
C PRO A 163 5.04 22.55 41.45
N VAL A 164 5.07 22.81 40.14
CA VAL A 164 4.60 24.08 39.59
C VAL A 164 3.11 24.12 39.88
N THR A 165 2.71 24.96 40.82
CA THR A 165 1.32 25.22 41.15
C THR A 165 0.63 25.76 39.90
N VAL A 166 -0.10 24.89 39.20
CA VAL A 166 -0.86 25.26 38.02
C VAL A 166 -1.94 26.24 38.47
N LYS A 167 -1.79 27.52 38.09
CA LYS A 167 -2.79 28.54 38.38
C LYS A 167 -4.12 28.11 37.79
N SER A 168 -5.17 28.11 38.61
CA SER A 168 -6.52 27.78 38.19
C SER A 168 -6.95 28.68 37.01
N PRO A 169 -7.63 28.12 35.98
CA PRO A 169 -8.05 28.90 34.83
C PRO A 169 -8.95 30.06 35.24
N SER A 170 -8.77 31.22 34.60
CA SER A 170 -9.54 32.44 34.92
C SER A 170 -11.05 32.23 34.71
N LYS A 171 -11.88 32.91 35.51
CA LYS A 171 -13.35 32.85 35.43
C LYS A 171 -13.86 33.08 34.00
N ARG A 172 -13.31 34.08 33.31
CA ARG A 172 -13.62 34.37 31.89
C ARG A 172 -13.38 33.17 30.97
N ARG A 173 -12.32 32.38 31.19
CA ARG A 173 -12.01 31.20 30.37
C ARG A 173 -13.02 30.07 30.60
N GLN A 174 -13.51 29.93 31.82
CA GLN A 174 -14.56 28.96 32.16
C GLN A 174 -15.90 29.34 31.53
N GLU A 175 -16.26 30.63 31.54
CA GLU A 175 -17.48 31.14 30.91
C GLU A 175 -17.47 30.92 29.39
N VAL A 176 -16.36 31.25 28.72
CA VAL A 176 -16.21 31.01 27.27
C VAL A 176 -16.30 29.52 26.93
N SER A 177 -15.71 28.64 27.76
CA SER A 177 -15.82 27.18 27.57
C SER A 177 -17.26 26.70 27.74
N LYS A 178 -17.98 27.24 28.73
CA LYS A 178 -19.40 26.92 28.99
C LYS A 178 -20.29 27.35 27.83
N GLU A 179 -20.08 28.53 27.27
CA GLU A 179 -20.81 29.00 26.08
C GLU A 179 -20.53 28.15 24.84
N ARG A 180 -19.25 27.83 24.56
CA ARG A 180 -18.89 26.94 23.44
C ARG A 180 -19.58 25.58 23.57
N ARG A 181 -19.64 25.04 24.79
CA ARG A 181 -20.31 23.76 25.05
C ARG A 181 -21.82 23.85 24.82
N ARG A 182 -22.46 24.95 25.20
CA ARG A 182 -23.89 25.20 24.91
C ARG A 182 -24.16 25.26 23.40
N LYS A 183 -23.38 26.05 22.66
CA LYS A 183 -23.51 26.15 21.19
C LYS A 183 -23.32 24.80 20.48
N LEU A 184 -22.37 23.99 20.93
CA LEU A 184 -22.14 22.65 20.38
C LEU A 184 -23.32 21.69 20.65
N ILE A 185 -23.98 21.80 21.80
CA ILE A 185 -25.15 20.99 22.12
C ILE A 185 -26.35 21.41 21.27
N GLU A 186 -26.53 22.72 21.06
CA GLU A 186 -27.59 23.29 20.23
C GLU A 186 -27.42 22.87 18.76
N ALA A 187 -26.22 23.04 18.19
CA ALA A 187 -25.92 22.59 16.83
C ALA A 187 -26.11 21.07 16.63
N ARG A 188 -25.96 20.25 17.67
CA ARG A 188 -26.22 18.81 17.60
C ARG A 188 -27.71 18.46 17.55
N LYS A 189 -28.61 19.36 17.99
CA LYS A 189 -30.06 19.15 17.85
C LYS A 189 -30.51 19.31 16.39
N ASP A 190 -29.86 20.19 15.65
CA ASP A 190 -30.17 20.45 14.23
C ASP A 190 -29.71 19.32 13.31
N PHE A 191 -28.74 18.50 13.77
CA PHE A 191 -28.26 17.32 13.07
C PHE A 191 -28.52 16.05 13.90
N PRO A 192 -29.77 15.59 14.03
CA PRO A 192 -30.05 14.32 14.67
C PRO A 192 -29.32 13.24 13.88
N ARG A 193 -28.32 12.61 14.53
CA ARG A 193 -27.69 11.42 13.98
C ARG A 193 -28.80 10.36 13.92
N GLY A 194 -29.28 10.09 12.71
CA GLY A 194 -30.32 9.10 12.45
C GLY A 194 -30.01 7.81 13.21
N ARG A 195 -31.01 7.34 13.97
CA ARG A 195 -30.99 5.99 14.54
C ARG A 195 -31.16 4.98 13.44
#